data_AF-A0A3D5GL00-F1
#
_entry.id   AF-A0A3D5GL00-F1
#
_cell.length_a   1.000
_cell.length_b   1.000
_cell.length_c   1.000
_cell.angle_alpha   90.00
_cell.angle_beta   90.00
_cell.angle_gamma   90.00
#
_symmetry.space_group_name_H-M   'P 1'
#
loop_
_entity.id
_entity.type
_entity.pdbx_description
1 polymer ?
#
loop_
_entity_poly.entity_id
_entity_poly.type
_entity_poly.pdbx_seq_one_letter_code
_entity_poly.pdbx_strand_id
1 'polypeptide(L)'
;MSDATPPDGGTLDAAGMAAVADTVDAWLDRELAVNPVLAAVERVSEPGSPERRWFVRITGEEKDSSTIRLTLRQRMLHHETHVLPAPEEDHARFHEHLMRRNRDLVGAAFCIGEEDAVLLVGAVPATTVDDAELDRILGTVWTAIERCFRPALRIGFASRFMG
;
A
#
# COMPACT_ATOMS: atom_id res chain seq x y z
N MET A 1 25.94 34.15 6.65
CA MET A 1 25.35 32.92 7.23
C MET A 1 23.85 33.18 7.32
N SER A 2 23.15 32.95 6.20
CA SER A 2 21.72 33.14 6.09
C SER A 2 21.09 31.78 6.32
N ASP A 3 20.37 31.64 7.42
CA ASP A 3 19.61 30.45 7.75
C ASP A 3 18.36 30.43 6.85
N ALA A 4 18.54 29.89 5.65
CA ALA A 4 17.44 29.57 4.76
C ALA A 4 16.95 28.18 5.15
N THR A 5 16.00 28.13 6.09
CA THR A 5 15.12 26.98 6.25
C THR A 5 14.57 26.64 4.85
N PRO A 6 14.66 25.39 4.38
CA PRO A 6 14.05 25.01 3.10
C PRO A 6 12.55 25.34 3.16
N PRO A 7 11.89 25.72 2.05
CA PRO A 7 10.44 25.81 2.06
C PRO A 7 9.91 24.42 2.47
N ASP A 8 9.16 24.34 3.58
CA ASP A 8 8.50 23.10 4.00
C ASP A 8 7.82 22.50 2.78
N GLY A 9 8.18 21.26 2.41
CA GLY A 9 7.58 20.53 1.29
C GLY A 9 6.05 20.55 1.39
N GLY A 10 5.45 21.48 0.66
CA GLY A 10 4.25 22.20 1.09
C GLY A 10 3.00 21.35 1.21
N THR A 11 2.22 21.61 2.26
CA THR A 11 0.83 21.17 2.36
C THR A 11 0.08 21.59 1.09
N LEU A 12 -0.54 20.64 0.40
CA LEU A 12 -1.45 20.92 -0.71
C LEU A 12 -2.69 21.66 -0.20
N ASP A 13 -3.06 22.71 -0.92
CA ASP A 13 -4.36 23.33 -0.79
C ASP A 13 -5.45 22.47 -1.47
N ALA A 14 -6.69 22.94 -1.47
CA ALA A 14 -7.80 22.18 -2.05
C ALA A 14 -7.64 21.92 -3.56
N ALA A 15 -7.03 22.87 -4.29
CA ALA A 15 -6.82 22.74 -5.74
C ALA A 15 -5.70 21.75 -6.04
N GLY A 16 -4.60 21.80 -5.29
CA GLY A 16 -3.51 20.82 -5.39
C GLY A 16 -3.96 19.41 -5.03
N MET A 17 -4.78 19.26 -3.98
CA MET A 17 -5.39 17.98 -3.61
C MET A 17 -6.28 17.43 -4.74
N ALA A 18 -7.06 18.29 -5.39
CA ALA A 18 -7.89 17.88 -6.52
C ALA A 18 -7.02 17.44 -7.72
N ALA A 19 -5.99 18.20 -8.07
CA ALA A 19 -5.11 17.86 -9.19
C ALA A 19 -4.38 16.52 -9.00
N VAL A 20 -3.88 16.24 -7.79
CA VAL A 20 -3.28 14.94 -7.47
C VAL A 20 -4.33 13.83 -7.53
N ALA A 21 -5.53 14.06 -7.00
CA ALA A 21 -6.60 13.07 -7.07
C ALA A 21 -7.02 12.75 -8.51
N ASP A 22 -7.08 13.76 -9.39
CA ASP A 22 -7.36 13.59 -10.82
C ASP A 22 -6.25 12.81 -11.52
N THR A 23 -4.99 12.99 -11.10
CA THR A 23 -3.84 12.21 -11.59
C THR A 23 -3.99 10.73 -11.22
N VAL A 24 -4.32 10.45 -9.96
CA VAL A 24 -4.55 9.09 -9.46
C VAL A 24 -5.72 8.43 -10.18
N ASP A 25 -6.85 9.13 -10.36
CA ASP A 25 -8.01 8.61 -11.09
C ASP A 25 -7.64 8.27 -12.53
N ALA A 26 -7.02 9.20 -13.24
CA ALA A 26 -6.68 9.01 -14.64
C ALA A 26 -5.73 7.82 -14.84
N TRP A 27 -4.76 7.63 -13.95
CA TRP A 27 -3.86 6.48 -14.00
C TRP A 27 -4.59 5.17 -13.67
N LEU A 28 -5.40 5.13 -12.61
CA LEU A 28 -6.18 3.95 -12.23
C LEU A 28 -7.16 3.51 -13.33
N ASP A 29 -7.82 4.47 -13.99
CA ASP A 29 -8.73 4.19 -15.11
C ASP A 29 -8.00 3.59 -16.30
N ARG A 30 -6.79 4.09 -16.62
CA ARG A 30 -5.94 3.52 -17.68
C ARG A 30 -5.50 2.11 -17.33
N GLU A 31 -4.95 1.91 -16.13
CA GLU A 31 -4.47 0.60 -15.68
C GLU A 31 -5.59 -0.42 -15.59
N LEU A 32 -6.78 -0.04 -15.11
CA LEU A 32 -7.92 -0.96 -15.03
C LEU A 32 -8.36 -1.48 -16.41
N ALA A 33 -8.13 -0.69 -17.47
CA ALA A 33 -8.48 -1.08 -18.82
C ALA A 33 -7.47 -2.05 -19.48
N VAL A 34 -6.20 -2.05 -19.04
CA VAL A 34 -5.11 -2.75 -19.75
C VAL A 34 -4.32 -3.73 -18.90
N ASN A 35 -4.27 -3.55 -17.58
CA ASN A 35 -3.45 -4.32 -16.67
C ASN A 35 -4.26 -5.44 -16.00
N PRO A 36 -3.98 -6.72 -16.29
CA PRO A 36 -4.75 -7.84 -15.75
C PRO A 36 -4.59 -8.04 -14.24
N VAL A 37 -3.59 -7.40 -13.61
CA VAL A 37 -3.43 -7.39 -12.15
C VAL A 37 -4.51 -6.53 -11.48
N LEU A 38 -4.98 -5.46 -12.14
CA LEU A 38 -5.97 -4.55 -11.57
C LEU A 38 -7.38 -5.07 -11.80
N ALA A 39 -8.04 -5.55 -10.75
CA ALA A 39 -9.34 -6.22 -10.86
C ALA A 39 -10.54 -5.32 -10.55
N ALA A 40 -10.37 -4.27 -9.75
CA ALA A 40 -11.39 -3.26 -9.50
C ALA A 40 -10.79 -2.02 -8.84
N VAL A 41 -11.44 -0.88 -9.03
CA VAL A 41 -11.14 0.36 -8.34
C VAL A 41 -12.44 0.94 -7.80
N GLU A 42 -12.45 1.32 -6.52
CA GLU A 42 -13.54 2.04 -5.89
C GLU A 42 -13.03 3.33 -5.27
N ARG A 43 -13.60 4.47 -5.67
CA ARG A 43 -13.30 5.79 -5.08
C ARG A 43 -14.31 6.11 -3.98
N VAL A 44 -13.81 6.35 -2.78
CA VAL A 44 -14.63 6.71 -1.61
C VAL A 44 -14.31 8.15 -1.21
N SER A 45 -15.37 8.94 -1.01
CA SER A 45 -15.28 10.31 -0.52
C SER A 45 -16.27 10.49 0.62
N GLU A 46 -15.78 10.96 1.76
CA GLU A 46 -16.61 11.27 2.92
C GLU A 46 -17.08 12.74 2.82
N PRO A 47 -18.39 13.02 2.96
CA PRO A 47 -18.89 14.39 3.00
C PRO A 47 -18.18 15.21 4.08
N GLY A 48 -17.63 16.36 3.70
CA GLY A 48 -16.91 17.25 4.62
C GLY A 48 -15.45 16.86 4.91
N SER A 49 -14.97 15.73 4.39
CA SER A 49 -13.55 15.36 4.48
C SER A 49 -12.76 15.83 3.25
N PRO A 50 -11.61 16.51 3.42
CA PRO A 50 -10.73 16.83 2.31
C PRO A 50 -9.92 15.61 1.83
N GLU A 51 -9.95 14.49 2.55
CA GLU A 51 -9.25 13.28 2.15
C GLU A 51 -9.87 12.65 0.89
N ARG A 52 -9.05 11.95 0.11
CA ARG A 52 -9.49 11.12 -1.01
C ARG A 52 -9.00 9.71 -0.78
N ARG A 53 -9.88 8.73 -0.98
CA ARG A 53 -9.53 7.32 -0.75
C ARG A 53 -9.90 6.48 -1.96
N TRP A 54 -9.03 5.53 -2.27
CA TRP A 54 -9.26 4.53 -3.29
C TRP A 54 -9.02 3.15 -2.70
N PHE A 55 -9.92 2.23 -3.02
CA PHE A 55 -9.73 0.80 -2.80
C PHE A 55 -9.42 0.16 -4.13
N VAL A 56 -8.17 -0.26 -4.27
CA VAL A 56 -7.63 -0.82 -5.50
C VAL A 56 -7.47 -2.31 -5.28
N ARG A 57 -8.34 -3.11 -5.91
CA ARG A 57 -8.29 -4.56 -5.80
C ARG A 57 -7.36 -5.12 -6.85
N ILE A 58 -6.39 -5.89 -6.39
CA ILE A 58 -5.38 -6.54 -7.23
C ILE A 58 -5.51 -8.07 -7.14
N THR A 59 -5.17 -8.76 -8.21
CA THR A 59 -5.03 -10.22 -8.27
C THR A 59 -3.57 -10.63 -8.15
N GLY A 60 -3.32 -11.75 -7.49
CA GLY A 60 -1.99 -12.33 -7.31
C GLY A 60 -1.94 -13.79 -7.78
N GLU A 61 -0.74 -14.35 -7.85
CA GLU A 61 -0.51 -15.77 -8.14
C GLU A 61 -0.51 -16.59 -6.85
N GLU A 62 0.06 -16.02 -5.78
CA GLU A 62 0.18 -16.65 -4.47
C GLU A 62 -0.98 -16.29 -3.55
N LYS A 63 -1.42 -15.03 -3.58
CA LYS A 63 -2.61 -14.57 -2.88
C LYS A 63 -3.67 -14.15 -3.90
N ASP A 64 -4.76 -14.93 -3.99
CA ASP A 64 -5.83 -14.75 -5.01
C ASP A 64 -6.25 -13.29 -5.22
N SER A 65 -6.44 -12.54 -4.13
CA SER A 65 -6.67 -11.10 -4.21
C SER A 65 -6.21 -10.35 -2.96
N SER A 66 -5.86 -9.09 -3.18
CA SER A 66 -5.51 -8.12 -2.14
C SER A 66 -6.13 -6.76 -2.47
N THR A 67 -6.32 -5.92 -1.45
CA THR A 67 -6.83 -4.55 -1.63
C THR A 67 -5.80 -3.55 -1.14
N ILE A 68 -5.35 -2.68 -2.03
CA ILE A 68 -4.52 -1.53 -1.71
C ILE A 68 -5.45 -0.35 -1.38
N ARG A 69 -5.40 0.11 -0.15
CA ARG A 69 -6.07 1.34 0.29
C ARG A 69 -5.13 2.51 0.08
N LEU A 70 -5.44 3.34 -0.91
CA LEU A 70 -4.75 4.62 -1.10
C LEU A 70 -5.51 5.70 -0.32
N THR A 71 -4.78 6.55 0.41
CA THR A 71 -5.36 7.67 1.17
C THR A 71 -4.53 8.92 0.93
N LEU A 72 -5.06 9.83 0.11
CA LEU A 72 -4.46 11.12 -0.16
C LEU A 72 -4.88 12.10 0.93
N ARG A 73 -3.86 12.67 1.58
CA ARG A 73 -3.96 13.81 2.49
C ARG A 73 -3.14 14.97 1.92
N GLN A 74 -3.17 16.11 2.60
CA GLN A 74 -2.51 17.32 2.12
C GLN A 74 -1.00 17.19 1.90
N ARG A 75 -0.31 16.26 2.56
CA ARG A 75 1.14 16.11 2.45
C ARG A 75 1.58 14.80 1.83
N MET A 76 0.82 13.74 2.03
CA MET A 76 1.24 12.38 1.71
C MET A 76 0.10 11.62 1.04
N LEU A 77 0.47 10.80 0.06
CA LEU A 77 -0.34 9.68 -0.39
C LEU A 77 0.10 8.45 0.38
N HIS A 78 -0.74 7.98 1.30
CA HIS A 78 -0.52 6.74 2.02
C HIS A 78 -1.04 5.56 1.22
N HIS A 79 -0.34 4.43 1.28
CA HIS A 79 -0.83 3.15 0.82
C HIS A 79 -0.77 2.13 1.96
N GLU A 80 -1.78 1.27 2.02
CA GLU A 80 -1.89 0.22 3.02
C GLU A 80 -2.55 -1.00 2.39
N THR A 81 -2.09 -2.19 2.76
CA THR A 81 -2.68 -3.45 2.33
C THR A 81 -2.67 -4.45 3.48
N HIS A 82 -3.82 -5.04 3.77
CA HIS A 82 -3.92 -6.17 4.69
C HIS A 82 -3.38 -7.44 3.99
N VAL A 83 -2.35 -8.05 4.58
CA VAL A 83 -1.63 -9.18 3.98
C VAL A 83 -2.14 -10.50 4.56
N LEU A 84 -2.07 -10.63 5.89
CA LEU A 84 -2.42 -11.84 6.65
C LEU A 84 -3.02 -11.45 8.00
N PRO A 85 -3.94 -12.26 8.56
CA PRO A 85 -4.32 -12.11 9.96
C PRO A 85 -3.13 -12.43 10.89
N ALA A 86 -3.33 -12.26 12.19
CA ALA A 86 -2.34 -12.68 13.19
C ALA A 86 -1.92 -14.16 12.96
N PRO A 87 -0.62 -14.48 13.07
CA PRO A 87 -0.17 -15.86 12.98
C PRO A 87 -0.78 -16.69 14.13
N GLU A 88 -1.07 -17.95 13.86
CA GLU A 88 -1.59 -18.91 14.86
C GLU A 88 -0.45 -19.68 15.53
N GLU A 89 0.70 -19.76 14.87
CA GLU A 89 1.84 -20.59 15.22
C GLU A 89 3.16 -19.84 14.98
N ASP A 90 4.22 -20.26 15.67
CA ASP A 90 5.62 -19.79 15.47
C ASP A 90 5.78 -18.27 15.25
N HIS A 91 5.13 -17.49 16.12
CA HIS A 91 5.03 -16.02 16.01
C HIS A 91 6.40 -15.34 15.90
N ALA A 92 7.40 -15.84 16.64
CA ALA A 92 8.74 -15.28 16.63
C ALA A 92 9.39 -15.40 15.24
N ARG A 93 9.35 -16.60 14.66
CA ARG A 93 9.91 -16.84 13.31
C ARG A 93 9.08 -16.15 12.23
N PHE A 94 7.76 -16.07 12.42
CA PHE A 94 6.86 -15.36 11.51
C PHE A 94 7.22 -13.87 11.44
N HIS A 95 7.31 -13.18 12.58
CA HIS A 95 7.70 -11.78 12.62
C HIS A 95 9.15 -11.55 12.17
N GLU A 96 10.09 -12.44 12.53
CA GLU A 96 11.46 -12.38 12.04
C GLU A 96 11.51 -12.46 10.50
N HIS A 97 10.73 -13.35 9.90
CA HIS A 97 10.61 -13.45 8.44
C HIS A 97 10.18 -12.12 7.83
N LEU A 98 9.14 -11.48 8.36
CA LEU A 98 8.63 -10.19 7.87
C LEU A 98 9.67 -9.06 8.04
N MET A 99 10.28 -8.96 9.22
CA MET A 99 11.30 -7.95 9.49
C MET A 99 12.51 -8.08 8.56
N ARG A 100 12.94 -9.31 8.26
CA ARG A 100 14.04 -9.55 7.31
C ARG A 100 13.72 -9.04 5.91
N ARG A 101 12.46 -9.06 5.48
CA ARG A 101 12.05 -8.58 4.15
C ARG A 101 12.03 -7.06 4.05
N ASN A 102 11.76 -6.36 5.15
CA ASN A 102 11.76 -4.90 5.18
C ASN A 102 13.10 -4.30 4.73
N ARG A 103 14.22 -5.04 4.84
CA ARG A 103 15.53 -4.58 4.37
C ARG A 103 15.60 -4.31 2.86
N ASP A 104 14.78 -5.00 2.08
CA ASP A 104 14.80 -4.96 0.61
C ASP A 104 13.62 -4.15 0.04
N LEU A 105 12.75 -3.62 0.92
CA LEU A 105 11.61 -2.80 0.54
C LEU A 105 11.98 -1.31 0.57
N VAL A 106 11.52 -0.58 -0.44
CA VAL A 106 11.67 0.88 -0.53
C VAL A 106 10.27 1.48 -0.62
N GLY A 107 9.98 2.45 0.25
CA GLY A 107 8.66 3.10 0.27
C GLY A 107 7.53 2.22 0.80
N ALA A 108 7.84 1.03 1.33
CA ALA A 108 6.90 0.12 1.97
C ALA A 108 7.56 -0.63 3.13
N ALA A 109 6.79 -1.05 4.13
CA ALA A 109 7.25 -1.89 5.24
C ALA A 109 6.11 -2.77 5.75
N PHE A 110 6.44 -4.01 6.11
CA PHE A 110 5.56 -4.86 6.91
C PHE A 110 5.50 -4.32 8.34
N CYS A 111 4.28 -4.20 8.87
CA CYS A 111 4.02 -3.85 10.26
C CYS A 111 2.86 -4.67 10.84
N ILE A 112 2.71 -4.58 12.16
CA ILE A 112 1.60 -5.19 12.90
C ILE A 112 0.53 -4.10 13.08
N GLY A 113 -0.68 -4.40 12.62
CA GLY A 113 -1.87 -3.56 12.72
C GLY A 113 -2.77 -3.96 13.89
N GLU A 114 -4.04 -3.56 13.80
CA GLU A 114 -5.07 -4.00 14.75
C GLU A 114 -5.26 -5.53 14.69
N GLU A 115 -5.65 -6.11 15.83
CA GLU A 115 -5.82 -7.57 15.97
C GLU A 115 -4.57 -8.38 15.58
N ASP A 116 -3.38 -7.79 15.72
CA ASP A 116 -2.08 -8.33 15.31
C ASP A 116 -2.00 -8.73 13.82
N ALA A 117 -2.87 -8.17 12.98
CA ALA A 117 -2.85 -8.41 11.55
C ALA A 117 -1.57 -7.85 10.91
N VAL A 118 -1.06 -8.56 9.91
CA VAL A 118 0.08 -8.11 9.12
C VAL A 118 -0.40 -7.17 8.04
N LEU A 119 0.10 -5.94 8.09
CA LEU A 119 -0.12 -4.92 7.08
C LEU A 119 1.17 -4.68 6.30
N LEU A 120 1.02 -4.30 5.04
CA LEU A 120 2.07 -3.65 4.25
C LEU A 120 1.69 -2.18 4.08
N VAL A 121 2.51 -1.28 4.61
CA VAL A 121 2.22 0.15 4.66
C VAL A 121 3.32 0.97 4.03
N GLY A 122 2.98 2.13 3.50
CA GLY A 122 3.94 3.13 3.06
C GLY A 122 3.29 4.46 2.74
N ALA A 123 4.12 5.43 2.38
CA ALA A 123 3.65 6.75 1.99
C ALA A 123 4.68 7.47 1.12
N VAL A 124 4.18 8.28 0.20
CA VAL A 124 4.99 9.15 -0.66
C VAL A 124 4.49 10.59 -0.53
N PRO A 125 5.35 11.61 -0.71
CA PRO A 125 4.89 12.99 -0.74
C PRO A 125 3.81 13.18 -1.81
N ALA A 126 2.71 13.84 -1.46
CA ALA A 126 1.61 14.05 -2.39
C ALA A 126 2.03 14.85 -3.64
N THR A 127 3.04 15.70 -3.50
CA THR A 127 3.62 16.50 -4.58
C THR A 127 4.47 15.71 -5.57
N THR A 128 4.86 14.47 -5.25
CA THR A 128 5.63 13.59 -6.13
C THR A 128 4.76 12.53 -6.79
N VAL A 129 3.44 12.58 -6.59
CA VAL A 129 2.52 11.61 -7.18
C VAL A 129 2.40 11.88 -8.68
N ASP A 130 2.90 10.94 -9.46
CA ASP A 130 2.74 10.83 -10.90
C ASP A 130 2.52 9.36 -11.28
N ASP A 131 2.32 9.09 -12.57
CA ASP A 131 2.14 7.72 -13.09
C ASP A 131 3.28 6.78 -12.67
N ALA A 132 4.53 7.25 -12.67
CA ALA A 132 5.69 6.41 -12.36
C ALA A 132 5.79 6.08 -10.86
N GLU A 133 5.38 7.00 -9.99
CA GLU A 133 5.26 6.75 -8.55
C GLU A 133 4.14 5.75 -8.27
N LEU A 134 2.99 5.88 -8.93
CA LEU A 134 1.85 4.97 -8.79
C LEU A 134 2.19 3.54 -9.27
N ASP A 135 2.83 3.41 -10.43
CA ASP A 135 3.36 2.15 -10.94
C ASP A 135 4.32 1.50 -9.93
N ARG A 136 5.20 2.30 -9.33
CA ARG A 136 6.17 1.81 -8.34
C ARG A 136 5.49 1.31 -7.08
N ILE A 137 4.46 2.02 -6.60
CA ILE A 137 3.66 1.59 -5.44
C ILE A 137 2.99 0.25 -5.75
N LEU A 138 2.27 0.16 -6.88
CA LEU A 138 1.58 -1.06 -7.30
C LEU A 138 2.55 -2.24 -7.41
N GLY A 139 3.65 -2.07 -8.14
CA GLY A 139 4.64 -3.13 -8.34
C GLY A 139 5.34 -3.56 -7.04
N THR A 140 5.64 -2.61 -6.15
CA THR A 140 6.24 -2.90 -4.84
C THR A 140 5.29 -3.69 -3.95
N VAL A 141 4.03 -3.24 -3.85
CA VAL A 141 3.00 -3.91 -3.04
C VAL A 141 2.73 -5.32 -3.55
N TRP A 142 2.50 -5.46 -4.85
CA TRP A 142 2.25 -6.77 -5.47
C TRP A 142 3.43 -7.73 -5.24
N THR A 143 4.66 -7.31 -5.55
CA THR A 143 5.85 -8.15 -5.39
C THR A 143 6.11 -8.52 -3.92
N ALA A 144 5.88 -7.58 -3.00
CA ALA A 144 6.06 -7.82 -1.57
C ALA A 144 5.09 -8.89 -1.05
N ILE A 145 3.81 -8.80 -1.44
CA ILE A 145 2.78 -9.78 -1.08
C ILE A 145 3.13 -11.15 -1.64
N GLU A 146 3.35 -11.25 -2.95
CA GLU A 146 3.58 -12.52 -3.64
C GLU A 146 4.77 -13.28 -3.06
N ARG A 147 5.90 -12.59 -2.87
CA ARG A 147 7.09 -13.23 -2.33
C ARG A 147 6.98 -13.56 -0.83
N CYS A 148 6.06 -12.93 -0.10
CA CYS A 148 5.89 -13.10 1.36
C CYS A 148 4.84 -14.16 1.71
N PHE A 149 3.77 -14.25 0.92
CA PHE A 149 2.54 -14.92 1.32
C PHE A 149 2.73 -16.41 1.64
N ARG A 150 3.24 -17.22 0.69
CA ARG A 150 3.46 -18.65 0.94
C ARG A 150 4.46 -18.96 2.06
N PRO A 151 5.65 -18.34 2.12
CA PRO A 151 6.56 -18.55 3.25
C PRO A 151 5.94 -18.20 4.60
N ALA A 152 5.22 -17.09 4.69
CA ALA A 152 4.54 -16.67 5.91
C ALA A 152 3.44 -17.65 6.33
N LEU A 153 2.65 -18.17 5.37
CA LEU A 153 1.65 -19.22 5.63
C LEU A 153 2.26 -20.50 6.19
N ARG A 154 3.40 -20.95 5.64
CA ARG A 154 4.10 -22.16 6.13
C ARG A 154 4.65 -22.01 7.55
N ILE A 155 4.89 -20.79 8.01
CA ILE A 155 5.40 -20.52 9.35
C ILE A 155 4.23 -20.32 10.32
N GLY A 156 3.32 -19.41 10.01
CA GLY A 156 2.29 -18.94 10.93
C GLY A 156 0.98 -19.72 10.92
N PHE A 157 0.77 -20.60 9.94
CA PHE A 157 -0.51 -21.28 9.69
C PHE A 157 -0.30 -22.73 9.23
N ALA A 158 0.80 -23.36 9.62
CA ALA A 158 1.23 -24.67 9.11
C ALA A 158 0.15 -25.75 9.30
N SER A 159 -0.54 -25.75 10.44
CA SER A 159 -1.59 -26.73 10.75
C SER A 159 -2.78 -26.68 9.77
N ARG A 160 -3.06 -25.53 9.15
CA ARG A 160 -4.16 -25.37 8.18
C ARG A 160 -3.93 -26.11 6.86
N PHE A 161 -2.69 -26.55 6.60
CA PHE A 161 -2.30 -27.25 5.38
C PHE A 161 -1.94 -28.73 5.61
N MET A 162 -2.01 -29.21 6.85
CA MET A 162 -1.93 -30.63 7.16
C MET A 162 -3.35 -31.22 7.18
N GLY A 163 -3.82 -31.62 5.99
CA GLY A 163 -5.10 -32.32 5.76
C GLY A 163 -5.00 -33.22 4.55
#